data_AF-A0A8T2UM51-F1
#
_entry.id   AF-A0A8T2UM51-F1
#
_cell.length_a   1.000
_cell.length_b   1.000
_cell.length_c   1.000
_cell.angle_alpha   90.00
_cell.angle_beta   90.00
_cell.angle_gamma   90.00
#
_symmetry.space_group_name_H-M   'P 1'
#
loop_
_entity.id
_entity.type
_entity.pdbx_description
1 polymer ?
#
loop_
_entity_poly.entity_id
_entity_poly.type
_entity_poly.pdbx_seq_one_letter_code
_entity_poly.pdbx_strand_id
1 'polypeptide(L)'
;MQQRWMEVATDSDEETTYADSQTMEKPPTVKICGVTNVNDGLITAQAGATFVGMILWPNSKRSVHIHTTKRILHVVHMHRAEPIGVFVGENVEKIERLYKETNMSIV
;
A
#
# COMPACT_ATOMS: atom_id res chain seq x y z
N MET A 1 27.54 -46.87 41.31
CA MET A 1 26.74 -45.88 40.56
C MET A 1 26.04 -45.00 41.56
N GLN A 2 26.31 -43.70 41.45
CA GLN A 2 25.91 -42.67 42.41
C GLN A 2 24.39 -42.59 42.54
N GLN A 3 23.92 -42.52 43.78
CA GLN A 3 22.54 -42.24 44.15
C GLN A 3 22.34 -40.73 44.34
N ARG A 4 21.05 -40.36 44.38
CA ARG A 4 20.46 -39.24 45.16
C ARG A 4 20.50 -37.91 44.36
N TRP A 5 19.45 -37.09 44.22
CA TRP A 5 18.31 -36.77 45.09
C TRP A 5 17.16 -36.09 44.27
N MET A 6 15.91 -36.53 44.47
CA MET A 6 14.73 -35.64 44.68
C MET A 6 14.96 -34.97 46.05
N GLU A 7 14.76 -33.69 46.32
CA GLU A 7 13.60 -32.78 46.23
C GLU A 7 14.09 -31.46 46.86
N VAL A 8 13.58 -30.28 46.48
CA VAL A 8 13.09 -29.25 47.42
C VAL A 8 12.15 -28.33 46.62
N ALA A 9 10.89 -28.26 47.05
CA ALA A 9 9.91 -27.28 46.64
C ALA A 9 10.18 -25.92 47.29
N THR A 10 10.00 -24.83 46.56
CA THR A 10 9.60 -23.53 47.14
C THR A 10 8.65 -22.82 46.19
N ASP A 11 7.53 -22.42 46.77
CA ASP A 11 6.42 -21.60 46.26
C ASP A 11 6.83 -20.29 45.57
N SER A 12 5.79 -19.66 45.01
CA SER A 12 5.58 -18.22 44.74
C SER A 12 6.02 -17.66 43.38
N ASP A 13 5.06 -17.67 42.46
CA ASP A 13 4.56 -16.49 41.74
C ASP A 13 5.58 -15.43 41.32
N GLU A 14 6.33 -15.69 40.25
CA GLU A 14 6.79 -14.63 39.35
C GLU A 14 6.57 -15.08 37.91
N GLU A 15 5.33 -14.85 37.44
CA GLU A 15 4.97 -14.84 36.04
C GLU A 15 5.79 -13.75 35.35
N THR A 16 6.99 -14.13 34.90
CA THR A 16 7.78 -13.29 34.00
C THR A 16 7.02 -13.25 32.69
N THR A 17 6.14 -12.25 32.59
CA THR A 17 5.54 -11.84 31.33
C THR A 17 6.69 -11.42 30.42
N TYR A 18 7.12 -12.35 29.58
CA TYR A 18 7.90 -12.04 28.40
C TYR A 18 6.96 -11.22 27.51
N ALA A 19 6.93 -9.91 27.77
CA ALA A 19 6.43 -8.94 26.83
C ALA A 19 7.30 -9.10 25.58
N ASP A 20 6.80 -9.91 24.64
CA ASP A 20 7.27 -10.00 23.28
C ASP A 20 7.09 -8.61 22.68
N SER A 21 8.07 -7.75 22.92
CA SER A 21 8.16 -6.44 22.30
C SER A 21 8.58 -6.66 20.85
N GLN A 22 7.69 -7.26 20.07
CA GLN A 22 7.76 -7.16 18.63
C GLN A 22 7.66 -5.67 18.32
N THR A 23 8.78 -5.08 17.96
CA THR A 23 8.76 -3.80 17.28
C THR A 23 7.85 -3.99 16.06
N MET A 24 6.66 -3.40 16.07
CA MET A 24 5.81 -3.36 14.89
C MET A 24 6.57 -2.63 13.80
N GLU A 25 7.33 -3.35 13.00
CA GLU A 25 7.97 -2.79 11.81
C GLU A 25 6.84 -2.35 10.87
N LYS A 26 6.85 -1.07 10.51
CA LYS A 26 5.88 -0.51 9.58
C LYS A 26 5.93 -1.34 8.28
N PRO A 27 4.79 -1.82 7.76
CA PRO A 27 4.79 -2.61 6.54
C PRO A 27 5.40 -1.81 5.39
N PRO A 28 6.08 -2.48 4.44
CA PRO A 28 6.71 -1.81 3.31
C PRO A 28 5.66 -1.04 2.51
N THR A 29 6.09 0.10 1.98
CA THR A 29 5.27 0.90 1.07
C THR A 29 5.28 0.27 -0.32
N VAL A 30 4.10 -0.04 -0.86
CA VAL A 30 3.95 -0.75 -2.15
C VAL A 30 3.21 0.11 -3.16
N LYS A 31 3.77 0.23 -4.37
CA LYS A 31 3.12 0.86 -5.53
C LYS A 31 2.88 -0.14 -6.65
N ILE A 32 1.61 -0.27 -7.06
CA ILE A 32 1.25 -1.05 -8.25
C ILE A 32 0.98 -0.08 -9.41
N CYS A 33 1.71 -0.23 -10.51
CA CYS A 33 1.75 0.79 -11.57
C CYS A 33 1.16 0.29 -12.89
N GLY A 34 0.53 1.21 -13.65
CA GLY A 34 -0.11 0.96 -14.94
C GLY A 34 -1.35 0.10 -14.83
N VAL A 35 -2.17 0.36 -13.81
CA VAL A 35 -3.54 -0.15 -13.71
C VAL A 35 -4.38 0.46 -14.83
N THR A 36 -5.07 -0.37 -15.60
CA THR A 36 -5.76 0.05 -16.83
C THR A 36 -7.28 0.03 -16.76
N ASN A 37 -7.84 -0.61 -15.73
CA ASN A 37 -9.29 -0.75 -15.56
C ASN A 37 -9.69 -0.70 -14.08
N VAL A 38 -10.99 -0.52 -13.83
CA VAL A 38 -11.55 -0.33 -12.49
C VAL A 38 -11.39 -1.57 -11.61
N ASN A 39 -11.54 -2.77 -12.19
CA ASN A 39 -11.46 -4.02 -11.45
C ASN A 39 -10.05 -4.24 -10.86
N ASP A 40 -9.01 -4.00 -11.66
CA ASP A 40 -7.63 -4.09 -11.20
C ASP A 40 -7.32 -3.03 -10.13
N GLY A 41 -7.86 -1.82 -10.28
CA GLY A 41 -7.73 -0.76 -9.28
C GLY A 41 -8.36 -1.15 -7.94
N LEU A 42 -9.54 -1.77 -7.98
CA LEU A 42 -10.23 -2.28 -6.80
C LEU A 42 -9.44 -3.39 -6.11
N ILE A 43 -9.07 -4.44 -6.85
CA ILE A 43 -8.32 -5.59 -6.32
C ILE A 43 -7.00 -5.14 -5.70
N THR A 44 -6.27 -4.27 -6.39
CA THR A 44 -4.99 -3.74 -5.94
C THR A 44 -5.13 -2.96 -4.63
N ALA A 45 -6.14 -2.09 -4.53
CA ALA A 45 -6.35 -1.29 -3.33
C ALA A 45 -6.83 -2.16 -2.15
N GLN A 46 -7.71 -3.14 -2.41
CA GLN A 46 -8.14 -4.13 -1.41
C GLN A 46 -6.99 -5.01 -0.90
N ALA A 47 -6.01 -5.30 -1.74
CA ALA A 47 -4.81 -6.05 -1.36
C ALA A 47 -3.83 -5.24 -0.48
N GLY A 48 -4.11 -3.97 -0.18
CA GLY A 48 -3.30 -3.15 0.72
C GLY A 48 -2.15 -2.40 0.05
N ALA A 49 -2.22 -2.17 -1.27
CA ALA A 49 -1.25 -1.30 -1.93
C ALA A 49 -1.30 0.11 -1.33
N THR A 50 -0.12 0.71 -1.07
CA THR A 50 -0.05 2.11 -0.63
C THR A 50 -0.38 3.07 -1.77
N PHE A 51 0.12 2.77 -2.97
CA PHE A 51 -0.06 3.60 -4.16
C PHE A 51 -0.58 2.81 -5.35
N VAL A 52 -1.45 3.42 -6.15
CA VAL A 52 -1.96 2.85 -7.40
C VAL A 52 -1.70 3.80 -8.56
N GLY A 53 -0.88 3.38 -9.51
CA GLY A 53 -0.42 4.22 -10.61
C GLY A 53 -1.20 4.01 -11.91
N MET A 54 -1.61 5.10 -12.55
CA MET A 54 -2.18 5.14 -13.90
C MET A 54 -1.22 5.88 -14.83
N ILE A 55 -0.97 5.34 -16.02
CA ILE A 55 -0.08 5.98 -17.01
C ILE A 55 -0.95 6.79 -17.96
N LEU A 56 -0.72 8.11 -18.04
CA LEU A 56 -1.46 9.02 -18.92
C LEU A 56 -0.63 9.42 -20.16
N TRP A 57 0.33 8.58 -20.55
CA TRP A 57 1.17 8.77 -21.72
C TRP A 57 0.73 7.87 -22.89
N PRO A 58 0.26 8.42 -24.02
CA PRO A 58 -0.33 7.65 -25.13
C PRO A 58 0.56 6.55 -25.72
N ASN A 59 1.88 6.67 -25.65
CA ASN A 59 2.80 5.69 -26.24
C ASN A 59 3.05 4.47 -25.33
N SER A 60 2.46 4.42 -24.14
CA SER A 60 2.50 3.24 -23.28
C SER A 60 1.40 2.24 -23.65
N LYS A 61 1.72 0.94 -23.74
CA LYS A 61 0.71 -0.13 -23.84
C LYS A 61 -0.25 -0.18 -22.65
N ARG A 62 0.13 0.41 -21.51
CA ARG A 62 -0.68 0.52 -20.29
C ARG A 62 -1.28 1.92 -20.10
N SER A 63 -1.33 2.72 -21.16
CA SER A 63 -1.93 4.06 -21.13
C SER A 63 -3.44 3.99 -20.84
N VAL A 64 -3.95 4.94 -20.08
CA VAL A 64 -5.39 5.12 -19.83
C VAL A 64 -5.86 6.52 -20.17
N HIS A 65 -7.10 6.60 -20.69
CA HIS A 65 -7.77 7.86 -20.90
C HIS A 65 -8.31 8.45 -19.58
N ILE A 66 -8.35 9.78 -19.48
CA ILE A 66 -8.72 10.49 -18.23
C ILE A 66 -10.09 10.07 -17.66
N HIS A 67 -11.06 9.72 -18.50
CA HIS A 67 -12.35 9.21 -18.04
C HIS A 67 -12.21 7.88 -17.28
N THR A 68 -11.40 6.96 -17.80
CA THR A 68 -11.09 5.68 -17.14
C THR A 68 -10.27 5.92 -15.88
N THR A 69 -9.28 6.82 -15.93
CA THR A 69 -8.52 7.26 -14.75
C THR A 69 -9.46 7.68 -13.63
N LYS A 70 -10.38 8.64 -13.86
CA LYS A 70 -11.33 9.13 -12.83
C LYS A 70 -12.15 8.01 -12.18
N ARG A 71 -12.53 6.98 -12.94
CA ARG A 71 -13.23 5.80 -12.40
C ARG A 71 -12.33 4.90 -11.54
N ILE A 72 -11.06 4.73 -11.92
CA ILE A 72 -10.07 4.00 -11.12
C ILE A 72 -9.77 4.76 -9.83
N LEU A 73 -9.58 6.09 -9.89
CA LEU A 73 -9.32 6.94 -8.72
C LEU A 73 -10.39 6.77 -7.65
N HIS A 74 -11.66 6.73 -8.07
CA HIS A 74 -12.79 6.57 -7.16
C HIS A 74 -12.66 5.31 -6.30
N VAL A 75 -12.41 4.13 -6.91
CA VAL A 75 -12.30 2.88 -6.17
C VAL A 75 -11.02 2.80 -5.34
N VAL A 76 -9.92 3.39 -5.83
CA VAL A 76 -8.62 3.44 -5.12
C VAL A 76 -8.75 4.27 -3.83
N HIS A 77 -9.32 5.48 -3.92
CA HIS A 77 -9.55 6.33 -2.75
C HIS A 77 -10.48 5.69 -1.72
N MET A 78 -11.55 5.01 -2.16
CA MET A 78 -12.47 4.32 -1.24
C MET A 78 -11.78 3.25 -0.39
N HIS A 79 -10.64 2.72 -0.84
CA HIS A 79 -9.87 1.67 -0.17
C HIS A 79 -8.55 2.20 0.42
N ARG A 80 -8.45 3.51 0.66
CA ARG A 80 -7.34 4.18 1.37
C ARG A 80 -5.96 4.04 0.72
N ALA A 81 -5.91 3.69 -0.56
CA ALA A 81 -4.69 3.77 -1.36
C ALA A 81 -4.60 5.16 -2.02
N GLU A 82 -3.37 5.64 -2.25
CA GLU A 82 -3.12 6.94 -2.87
C GLU A 82 -2.92 6.77 -4.39
N PRO A 83 -3.77 7.38 -5.22
CA PRO A 83 -3.64 7.24 -6.65
C PRO A 83 -2.55 8.16 -7.22
N ILE A 84 -1.79 7.66 -8.19
CA ILE A 84 -0.68 8.35 -8.84
C ILE A 84 -0.87 8.44 -10.35
N GLY A 85 -0.78 9.65 -10.92
CA GLY A 85 -0.71 9.87 -12.36
C GLY A 85 0.74 9.90 -12.83
N VAL A 86 1.06 9.13 -13.87
CA VAL A 86 2.39 9.09 -14.49
C VAL A 86 2.35 9.76 -15.86
N PHE A 87 3.21 10.76 -16.05
CA PHE A 87 3.30 11.55 -17.28
C PHE A 87 4.69 11.46 -17.91
N VAL A 88 4.79 11.63 -19.24
CA VAL A 88 6.07 11.62 -19.96
C VAL A 88 6.03 12.74 -21.01
N GLY A 89 6.92 13.73 -20.86
CA GLY A 89 7.04 14.85 -21.81
C GLY A 89 5.78 15.71 -21.92
N GLU A 90 4.92 15.69 -20.90
CA GLU A 90 3.68 16.47 -20.88
C GLU A 90 3.94 17.90 -20.37
N ASN A 91 3.13 18.83 -20.85
CA ASN A 91 3.19 20.23 -20.46
C ASN A 91 2.75 20.41 -18.98
N VAL A 92 3.48 21.24 -18.22
CA VAL A 92 3.25 21.45 -16.77
C VAL A 92 1.85 21.97 -16.48
N GLU A 93 1.33 22.91 -17.28
CA GLU A 93 -0.01 23.46 -17.11
C GLU A 93 -1.09 22.37 -17.26
N LYS A 94 -0.89 21.40 -18.16
CA LYS A 94 -1.77 20.24 -18.30
C LYS A 94 -1.67 19.30 -17.09
N ILE A 95 -0.47 19.06 -16.57
CA ILE A 95 -0.27 18.23 -15.37
C ILE A 95 -0.96 18.89 -14.16
N GLU A 96 -0.76 20.19 -13.95
CA GLU A 96 -1.40 20.94 -12.86
C GLU A 96 -2.92 20.93 -12.93
N ARG A 97 -3.48 21.10 -14.14
CA ARG A 97 -4.93 21.01 -14.34
C ARG A 97 -5.45 19.64 -13.92
N LEU A 98 -4.76 18.58 -14.31
CA LEU A 98 -5.16 17.21 -13.94
C LEU A 98 -5.07 16.97 -12.44
N TYR A 99 -4.00 17.43 -11.78
CA TYR A 99 -3.87 17.36 -10.31
C TYR A 99 -5.08 18.02 -9.62
N LYS A 100 -5.43 19.25 -10.02
CA LYS A 100 -6.56 20.01 -9.45
C LYS A 100 -7.92 19.35 -9.72
N GLU A 101 -8.12 18.78 -10.90
CA GLU A 101 -9.40 18.16 -11.28
C GLU A 101 -9.65 16.79 -10.66
N THR A 102 -8.61 16.07 -10.27
CA THR A 102 -8.70 14.64 -9.96
C THR A 102 -8.34 14.29 -8.52
N ASN A 103 -7.73 15.21 -7.77
CA ASN A 103 -7.19 14.94 -6.43
C ASN A 103 -6.24 13.72 -6.42
N MET A 104 -5.56 13.49 -7.54
CA MET A 104 -4.58 12.43 -7.73
C MET A 104 -3.18 13.04 -7.64
N SER A 105 -2.32 12.45 -6.82
CA SER A 105 -0.90 12.84 -6.79
C SER A 105 -0.20 12.51 -8.11
N ILE A 106 0.87 13.23 -8.43
CA ILE A 106 1.53 13.18 -9.74
C ILE A 106 3.01 12.83 -9.61
N VAL A 107 3.56 12.14 -10.63
CA VAL A 107 5.00 11.87 -10.78
C VAL A 107 5.45 12.05 -12.22
#